data_AF-A0AAV8X4C6-F1
#
_entry.id   AF-A0AAV8X4C6-F1
#
_cell.length_a   1.000
_cell.length_b   1.000
_cell.length_c   1.000
_cell.angle_alpha   90.00
_cell.angle_beta   90.00
_cell.angle_gamma   90.00
#
_symmetry.space_group_name_H-M   'P 1'
#
loop_
_entity.id
_entity.type
_entity.pdbx_description
1 polymer ?
#
loop_
_entity_poly.entity_id
_entity_poly.type
_entity_poly.pdbx_seq_one_letter_code
_entity_poly.pdbx_strand_id
1 'polypeptide(L)' 'MNYKRQAAVVDHESWTMNLREANLYGYPIWFKLYSARQAFGMDALTPQDWDDLVEKMTSDPKLFDLFYK' A
#
# COMPACT_ATOMS: atom_id res chain seq x y z
N MET A 1 -31.66 6.76 17.18
CA MET A 1 -30.18 6.73 17.13
C MET A 1 -29.77 6.52 15.67
N ASN A 2 -29.21 7.54 15.02
CA ASN A 2 -28.76 7.44 13.64
C ASN A 2 -27.37 6.79 13.60
N TYR A 3 -27.28 5.60 13.02
CA TYR A 3 -25.99 4.93 12.79
C TYR A 3 -25.31 5.62 11.60
N LYS A 4 -24.44 6.59 11.87
CA LYS A 4 -23.59 7.19 10.84
C LYS A 4 -22.58 6.12 10.42
N ARG A 5 -22.81 5.44 9.30
CA ARG A 5 -21.79 4.57 8.68
C ARG A 5 -20.62 5.47 8.32
N GLN A 6 -19.52 5.38 9.06
CA GLN A 6 -18.26 5.97 8.63
C GLN A 6 -17.77 5.14 7.43
N ALA A 7 -17.61 5.76 6.27
CA ALA A 7 -16.98 5.11 5.13
C ALA A 7 -15.48 4.97 5.43
N ALA A 8 -15.10 3.83 5.99
CA ALA A 8 -13.71 3.50 6.25
C ALA A 8 -13.06 2.96 4.97
N VAL A 9 -11.80 3.35 4.73
CA VAL A 9 -10.98 2.72 3.71
C VAL A 9 -10.59 1.33 4.25
N VAL A 10 -10.95 0.28 3.51
CA VAL A 10 -10.71 -1.11 3.93
C VAL A 10 -9.44 -1.70 3.32
N ASP A 11 -8.96 -1.14 2.21
CA ASP A 11 -7.66 -1.38 1.60
C ASP A 11 -7.41 -0.29 0.54
N HIS A 12 -6.16 -0.16 0.08
CA HIS A 12 -5.82 0.60 -1.12
C HIS A 12 -4.82 -0.16 -1.97
N GLU A 13 -4.90 0.07 -3.29
CA GLU A 13 -3.98 -0.51 -4.26
C GLU A 13 -3.18 0.60 -4.93
N SER A 14 -1.91 0.33 -5.18
CA SER A 14 -1.10 1.14 -6.08
C SER A 14 -0.86 0.37 -7.37
N TRP A 15 -1.07 1.04 -8.49
CA TRP A 15 -0.82 0.52 -9.82
C TRP A 15 0.28 1.35 -10.48
N THR A 16 1.18 0.69 -11.19
CA THR A 16 2.31 1.35 -11.84
C THR A 16 2.56 0.77 -13.23
N MET A 17 3.40 1.45 -14.00
CA MET A 17 3.82 1.03 -15.32
C MET A 17 5.33 0.91 -15.36
N ASN A 18 5.82 -0.18 -15.94
CA ASN A 18 7.24 -0.34 -16.22
C ASN A 18 7.62 0.51 -17.44
N LEU A 19 8.21 1.69 -17.21
CA LEU A 19 8.63 2.59 -18.28
C LEU A 19 9.66 1.96 -19.23
N ARG A 20 10.51 1.06 -18.76
CA ARG A 20 11.49 0.38 -19.62
C ARG A 20 10.79 -0.51 -20.65
N GLU A 21 9.81 -1.29 -20.23
CA GLU A 21 9.02 -2.14 -21.12
C GLU A 21 8.11 -1.31 -22.03
N ALA A 22 7.45 -0.29 -21.49
CA ALA A 22 6.60 0.59 -22.28
C ALA A 22 7.38 1.30 -23.40
N ASN A 23 8.61 1.75 -23.10
CA ASN A 23 9.51 2.36 -24.08
C ASN A 23 10.02 1.35 -25.12
N LEU A 24 10.16 0.07 -24.76
CA LEU A 24 10.61 -0.99 -25.68
C LEU A 24 9.49 -1.42 -26.65
N TYR A 25 8.26 -1.58 -26.14
CA TYR A 25 7.12 -2.12 -26.91
C TYR A 25 6.23 -1.04 -27.53
N GLY A 26 6.35 0.21 -27.11
CA GLY A 26 5.60 1.35 -27.65
C GLY A 26 4.17 1.51 -27.13
N TYR A 27 3.81 0.84 -26.03
CA TYR A 27 2.51 0.99 -25.36
C TYR A 27 2.62 0.76 -23.85
N PRO A 28 1.73 1.36 -23.04
CA PRO A 28 1.78 1.22 -21.59
C PRO A 28 1.31 -0.17 -21.14
N ILE A 29 2.08 -0.80 -20.24
CA ILE A 29 1.68 -2.02 -19.53
C ILE A 29 1.54 -1.67 -18.05
N TRP A 30 0.30 -1.56 -17.59
CA TRP A 30 -0.03 -1.32 -16.18
C TRP A 30 -0.08 -2.62 -15.41
N PHE A 31 0.49 -2.63 -14.22
CA PHE A 31 0.40 -3.74 -13.30
C PHE A 31 0.17 -3.24 -11.87
N LYS A 32 -0.49 -4.07 -11.06
CA LYS A 32 -0.66 -3.79 -9.64
C LYS A 32 0.71 -3.91 -8.96
N LEU A 33 1.15 -2.82 -8.34
CA LEU A 33 2.39 -2.80 -7.57
C LEU A 33 2.17 -3.48 -6.22
N TYR A 34 1.16 -3.03 -5.46
CA TYR A 34 0.83 -3.64 -4.17
C TYR A 34 -0.61 -3.32 -3.70
N SER A 35 -1.08 -4.10 -2.72
CA SER A 35 -2.19 -3.72 -1.80
C SER A 35 -1.58 -3.45 -0.43
N ALA A 36 -2.04 -2.40 0.26
CA ALA A 36 -1.46 -1.99 1.53
C ALA A 36 -1.55 -3.08 2.60
N ARG A 37 -2.72 -3.72 2.71
CA ARG A 37 -2.91 -4.84 3.64
C ARG A 37 -1.98 -6.01 3.34
N GLN A 38 -1.86 -6.38 2.07
CA GLN A 38 -1.00 -7.50 1.67
C GLN A 38 0.49 -7.20 1.87
N ALA A 39 0.94 -5.99 1.51
CA ALA A 39 2.35 -5.62 1.55
C ALA A 39 2.86 -5.47 2.98
N PHE A 40 2.06 -4.87 3.86
CA PHE A 40 2.46 -4.53 5.22
C PHE A 40 1.85 -5.44 6.29
N GLY A 41 1.10 -6.48 5.88
CA GLY A 41 0.49 -7.45 6.79
C GLY A 41 -0.56 -6.84 7.73
N MET A 42 -1.32 -5.85 7.26
CA MET A 42 -2.32 -5.14 8.06
C MET A 42 -3.73 -5.75 7.92
N ASP A 43 -4.48 -5.78 9.02
CA ASP A 43 -5.86 -6.28 9.05
C ASP A 43 -6.88 -5.24 8.55
N ALA A 44 -6.59 -3.95 8.74
CA ALA A 44 -7.36 -2.81 8.24
C ALA A 44 -6.43 -1.62 7.97
N LEU A 45 -6.99 -0.50 7.52
CA LEU A 45 -6.27 0.76 7.29
C LEU A 45 -6.74 1.86 8.26
N THR A 46 -7.03 1.49 9.50
CA THR A 46 -7.41 2.49 10.52
C THR A 46 -6.19 3.33 10.90
N PRO A 47 -6.38 4.52 11.50
CA PRO A 47 -5.25 5.33 11.97
C PRO A 47 -4.30 4.57 12.92
N GLN A 48 -4.82 3.66 13.75
CA GLN A 48 -3.98 2.85 14.65
C GLN A 48 -3.13 1.84 13.88
N ASP A 49 -3.68 1.19 12.84
CA ASP A 49 -2.92 0.24 12.03
C ASP A 49 -1.71 0.92 11.36
N TRP A 50 -1.87 2.18 10.95
CA TRP A 50 -0.78 2.99 10.40
C TRP A 50 0.25 3.42 11.45
N ASP A 51 -0.19 3.80 12.66
CA ASP A 51 0.69 4.16 13.77
C ASP A 51 1.57 2.96 14.17
N ASP A 52 0.95 1.78 14.34
CA ASP A 52 1.64 0.53 14.64
C ASP A 52 2.67 0.16 13.55
N LEU A 53 2.33 0.40 12.27
CA LEU A 53 3.25 0.17 11.16
C LEU A 53 4.48 1.07 11.26
N VAL A 54 4.30 2.35 11.58
CA VAL A 54 5.39 3.31 11.77
C VAL A 54 6.26 2.92 12.95
N GLU A 55 5.68 2.52 14.07
CA GLU A 55 6.44 2.04 15.23
C GLU A 55 7.27 0.80 14.87
N LYS A 56 6.69 -0.18 14.17
CA LYS A 56 7.42 -1.38 13.71
C LYS A 56 8.61 -1.03 12.82
N MET A 57 8.44 -0.08 11.90
CA MET A 57 9.55 0.37 11.02
C MET A 57 10.76 0.92 11.79
N THR A 58 10.59 1.39 13.03
CA THR A 58 11.72 1.88 13.85
C THR A 58 12.67 0.76 14.28
N SER A 59 12.19 -0.48 14.33
CA SER A 59 12.94 -1.66 14.80
C SER A 59 13.11 -2.75 13.74
N ASP A 60 12.40 -2.66 12.61
CA ASP A 60 12.55 -3.54 11.46
C ASP A 60 13.00 -2.76 10.20
N PRO A 61 14.32 -2.72 9.93
CA PRO A 61 14.85 -2.06 8.73
C PRO A 61 14.32 -2.65 7.42
N LYS A 62 13.99 -3.94 7.37
CA LYS A 62 13.47 -4.56 6.14
C LYS A 62 12.07 -4.07 5.82
N LEU A 63 11.26 -3.81 6.86
CA LEU A 63 9.94 -3.23 6.70
C LEU A 63 10.03 -1.79 6.20
N PHE A 64 10.98 -1.00 6.73
CA PHE A 64 11.25 0.34 6.22
C PHE A 64 11.75 0.31 4.76
N ASP A 65 12.66 -0.60 4.42
CA ASP A 65 13.14 -0.80 3.05
C ASP A 65 12.01 -1.20 2.09
N LEU A 66 11.01 -1.95 2.56
CA LEU A 66 9.82 -2.27 1.78
C LEU A 66 8.96 -1.02 1.52
N PHE A 67 8.79 -0.17 2.52
CA PHE A 67 8.03 1.09 2.40
C PHE A 67 8.71 2.10 1.47
N TYR A 68 10.05 2.17 1.47
CA TYR A 68 10.81 3.18 0.73
C TYR A 68 10.99 2.89 -0.77
N LYS A 69 10.82 1.64 -1.21
CA LYS A 69 11.00 1.22 -2.62
C LYS A 69 9.95 1.82 -3.57
#